data_AF-A0A370KPV0-F1
#
_entry.id   AF-A0A370KPV0-F1
#
_cell.length_a   1.000
_cell.length_b   1.000
_cell.length_c   1.000
_cell.angle_alpha   90.00
_cell.angle_beta   90.00
_cell.angle_gamma   90.00
#
_symmetry.space_group_name_H-M   'P 1'
#
loop_
_entity.id
_entity.type
_entity.pdbx_description
1 polymer ?
#
loop_
_entity_poly.entity_id
_entity_poly.type
_entity_poly.pdbx_seq_one_letter_code
_entity_poly.pdbx_strand_id
1 'polypeptide(L)'
;MSDDYIISARKRSGDALIAEPGPIKFLKVPAGLDSYDARQAVSSAKDWVAEVQGLADGDENPNSIGPRGDVLIFVHGYNNDIPTVLKRIRQLRADMRAEGWHGEIVAFDWPSDNQTLNYLEDRSDAAAVASELVTKGIRLLKQSQQAGCETNVHLLGHSTGCYVIMDAFAQSDKQGDLFKADWRIGQVAFIGGDVSTTSLSLASDWNQPMFRRIMRLTNYSNPFDSVLAVSNAKRLGVAPRVGRVGLPADVNAKAADVNCGEYFSTVNPASQPQIGSWTHSWHIGNRVFARDLAMTLEGAIDRHAIPTRREEGGKLILQDRPRPAFQDAWNVKADAQDARARI
;
A
#
# COMPACT_ATOMS: atom_id res chain seq x y z
N MET A 1 14.35 -5.45 17.70
CA MET A 1 13.46 -5.46 16.52
C MET A 1 12.04 -5.51 17.03
N SER A 2 11.12 -4.70 16.49
CA SER A 2 9.70 -4.72 16.85
C SER A 2 8.99 -5.90 16.19
N ASP A 3 7.88 -6.33 16.79
CA ASP A 3 7.03 -7.38 16.24
C ASP A 3 6.39 -6.95 14.91
N ASP A 4 5.98 -7.93 14.11
CA ASP A 4 5.29 -7.72 12.85
C ASP A 4 3.77 -7.90 13.01
N TYR A 5 3.02 -7.01 12.37
CA TYR A 5 1.56 -6.97 12.42
C TYR A 5 0.96 -7.39 11.07
N ILE A 6 0.16 -8.45 11.07
CA ILE A 6 -0.45 -9.01 9.85
C ILE A 6 -1.96 -9.14 10.03
N ILE A 7 -2.73 -8.72 9.04
CA ILE A 7 -4.15 -9.04 8.86
C ILE A 7 -4.22 -10.15 7.82
N SER A 8 -4.46 -11.38 8.25
CA SER A 8 -4.46 -12.56 7.38
C SER A 8 -5.88 -12.98 7.03
N ALA A 9 -6.16 -13.04 5.73
CA ALA A 9 -7.38 -13.63 5.14
C ALA A 9 -7.19 -15.11 4.74
N ARG A 10 -6.04 -15.72 5.07
CA ARG A 10 -5.79 -17.15 4.86
C ARG A 10 -6.63 -18.02 5.80
N LYS A 11 -7.15 -19.12 5.25
CA LYS A 11 -7.90 -20.14 5.98
C LYS A 11 -6.99 -20.89 6.94
N ARG A 12 -7.50 -21.21 8.12
CA ARG A 12 -6.79 -22.02 9.11
C ARG A 12 -7.04 -23.50 8.85
N SER A 13 -5.97 -24.29 8.92
CA SER A 13 -5.99 -25.75 8.91
C SER A 13 -5.06 -26.26 10.02
N GLY A 14 -5.62 -26.67 11.16
CA GLY A 14 -4.82 -26.93 12.37
C GLY A 14 -4.09 -25.66 12.82
N ASP A 15 -2.77 -25.74 12.92
CA ASP A 15 -1.93 -24.57 13.20
C ASP A 15 -1.50 -23.82 11.93
N ALA A 16 -1.70 -24.38 10.74
CA ALA A 16 -1.30 -23.75 9.48
C ALA A 16 -2.30 -22.69 8.99
N LEU A 17 -1.78 -21.73 8.23
CA LEU A 17 -2.55 -20.80 7.41
C LEU A 17 -2.33 -21.17 5.94
N ILE A 18 -3.36 -21.70 5.28
CA ILE A 18 -3.26 -22.22 3.92
C ILE A 18 -3.72 -21.18 2.89
N ALA A 19 -3.35 -21.38 1.63
CA ALA A 19 -3.63 -20.50 0.50
C ALA A 19 -5.09 -20.56 0.03
N GLU A 20 -6.04 -20.58 0.96
CA GLU A 20 -7.48 -20.55 0.69
C GLU A 20 -8.12 -19.38 1.45
N PRO A 21 -9.19 -18.76 0.92
CA PRO A 21 -9.93 -17.75 1.66
C PRO A 21 -10.51 -18.29 2.96
N GLY A 22 -10.39 -17.50 4.03
CA GLY A 22 -11.02 -17.82 5.30
C GLY A 22 -11.25 -16.59 6.18
N PRO A 23 -11.82 -16.79 7.39
CA PRO A 23 -12.07 -15.69 8.31
C PRO A 23 -10.79 -14.93 8.67
N ILE A 24 -10.89 -13.61 8.74
CA ILE A 24 -9.77 -12.71 9.08
C ILE A 24 -9.19 -13.05 10.44
N LYS A 25 -7.86 -13.00 10.51
CA LYS A 25 -7.08 -13.15 11.74
C LYS A 25 -6.10 -11.99 11.86
N PHE A 26 -5.97 -11.49 13.07
CA PHE A 26 -4.96 -10.49 13.42
C PHE A 26 -3.80 -11.23 14.05
N LEU A 27 -2.63 -11.15 13.42
CA LEU A 27 -1.43 -11.84 13.87
C LEU A 27 -0.44 -10.82 14.44
N LYS A 28 0.20 -11.20 15.53
CA LYS A 28 1.37 -10.51 16.07
C LYS A 28 2.54 -11.49 16.03
N VAL A 29 3.49 -11.23 15.16
CA VAL A 29 4.58 -12.16 14.82
C VAL A 29 5.85 -11.64 15.47
N PRO A 30 6.43 -12.37 16.44
CA PRO A 30 7.68 -11.96 17.05
C PRO A 30 8.80 -11.72 16.05
N ALA A 31 9.58 -10.68 16.27
CA ALA A 31 10.64 -10.27 15.35
C ALA A 31 11.67 -11.38 15.02
N GLY A 32 11.85 -12.35 15.93
CA GLY A 32 12.77 -13.47 15.76
C GLY A 32 12.26 -14.60 14.86
N LEU A 33 11.00 -14.59 14.42
CA LEU A 33 10.45 -15.60 13.52
C LEU A 33 10.64 -15.21 12.06
N ASP A 34 10.88 -16.19 11.19
CA ASP A 34 10.99 -16.04 9.73
C ASP A 34 9.73 -16.45 8.97
N SER A 35 8.72 -16.92 9.70
CA SER A 35 7.41 -17.33 9.21
C SER A 35 6.34 -17.07 10.28
N TYR A 36 5.08 -17.21 9.91
CA TYR A 36 3.95 -17.12 10.84
C TYR A 36 2.86 -18.13 10.51
N ASP A 37 2.08 -18.47 11.51
CA ASP A 37 0.96 -19.39 11.38
C ASP A 37 -0.18 -19.02 12.34
N ALA A 38 -1.17 -19.90 12.50
CA ALA A 38 -2.35 -19.61 13.30
C ALA A 38 -2.05 -19.44 14.80
N ARG A 39 -0.87 -19.86 15.28
CA ARG A 39 -0.44 -19.69 16.69
C ARG A 39 -0.07 -18.25 17.02
N GLN A 40 0.27 -17.43 16.02
CA GLN A 40 0.49 -15.99 16.20
C GLN A 40 -0.82 -15.18 16.16
N ALA A 41 -1.97 -15.82 15.98
CA ALA A 41 -3.26 -15.12 16.00
C ALA A 41 -3.59 -14.64 17.42
N VAL A 42 -3.89 -13.34 17.54
CA VAL A 42 -4.34 -12.74 18.79
C VAL A 42 -5.81 -13.05 19.06
N SER A 43 -6.20 -13.07 20.33
CA SER A 43 -7.58 -13.30 20.75
C SER A 43 -8.50 -12.08 20.58
N SER A 44 -7.92 -10.87 20.53
CA SER A 44 -8.66 -9.61 20.50
C SER A 44 -8.18 -8.70 19.37
N ALA A 45 -9.00 -8.59 18.32
CA ALA A 45 -8.76 -7.66 17.22
C ALA A 45 -8.72 -6.19 17.70
N LYS A 46 -9.51 -5.86 18.72
CA LYS A 46 -9.57 -4.52 19.31
C LYS A 46 -8.23 -4.15 19.96
N ASP A 47 -7.67 -5.04 20.77
CA ASP A 47 -6.42 -4.77 21.47
C ASP A 47 -5.25 -4.73 20.50
N TRP A 48 -5.24 -5.61 19.49
CA TRP A 48 -4.26 -5.56 18.41
C TRP A 48 -4.30 -4.22 17.66
N VAL A 49 -5.50 -3.71 17.35
CA VAL A 49 -5.65 -2.42 16.68
C VAL A 49 -5.18 -1.27 17.57
N ALA A 50 -5.57 -1.28 18.85
CA ALA A 50 -5.13 -0.28 19.81
C ALA A 50 -3.60 -0.28 19.98
N GLU A 51 -2.97 -1.45 19.93
CA GLU A 51 -1.52 -1.58 19.99
C GLU A 51 -0.84 -1.00 18.74
N VAL A 52 -1.29 -1.36 17.53
CA VAL A 52 -0.76 -0.80 16.27
C VAL A 52 -0.89 0.72 16.25
N GLN A 53 -2.04 1.25 16.68
CA GLN A 53 -2.25 2.69 16.77
C GLN A 53 -1.40 3.34 17.84
N GLY A 54 -1.27 2.72 19.02
CA GLY A 54 -0.42 3.23 20.09
C GLY A 54 1.05 3.31 19.68
N LEU A 55 1.53 2.34 18.89
CA LEU A 55 2.87 2.37 18.30
C LEU A 55 3.01 3.50 17.27
N ALA A 56 2.07 3.60 16.33
CA ALA A 56 2.09 4.64 15.31
C ALA A 56 2.00 6.06 15.90
N ASP A 57 1.10 6.26 16.87
CA ASP A 57 0.90 7.53 17.57
C ASP A 57 2.05 7.84 18.56
N GLY A 58 2.76 6.81 19.04
CA GLY A 58 3.93 6.97 19.93
C GLY A 58 5.23 7.30 19.19
N ASP A 59 5.25 7.14 17.87
CA ASP A 59 6.38 7.42 16.99
C ASP A 59 5.91 8.28 15.81
N GLU A 60 5.39 9.46 16.17
CA GLU A 60 4.81 10.39 15.22
C GLU A 60 5.83 10.83 14.17
N ASN A 61 5.39 10.88 12.91
CA ASN A 61 6.22 11.41 11.84
C ASN A 61 6.22 12.95 11.86
N PRO A 62 7.36 13.61 12.11
CA PRO A 62 7.45 15.07 12.21
C PRO A 62 7.22 15.76 10.85
N ASN A 63 7.41 15.02 9.76
CA ASN A 63 7.22 15.50 8.40
C ASN A 63 5.82 15.19 7.86
N SER A 64 4.95 14.54 8.63
CA SER A 64 3.60 14.18 8.20
C SER A 64 2.58 15.28 8.53
N ILE A 65 1.67 15.53 7.59
CA ILE A 65 0.46 16.34 7.82
C ILE A 65 -0.62 15.56 8.59
N GLY A 66 -0.41 14.27 8.85
CA GLY A 66 -1.26 13.48 9.74
C GLY A 66 -1.08 13.99 11.18
N PRO A 67 -2.16 14.18 11.95
CA PRO A 67 -2.06 14.92 13.22
C PRO A 67 -1.40 14.11 14.36
N ARG A 68 -1.45 12.78 14.34
CA ARG A 68 -0.77 11.88 15.32
C ARG A 68 0.14 10.86 14.61
N GLY A 69 -0.20 9.58 14.56
CA GLY A 69 0.60 8.57 13.87
C GLY A 69 0.23 8.31 12.40
N ASP A 70 1.08 7.59 11.67
CA ASP A 70 0.79 7.06 10.34
C ASP A 70 0.83 5.51 10.35
N VAL A 71 -0.15 4.88 9.72
CA VAL A 71 -0.20 3.43 9.47
C VAL A 71 -0.26 3.18 7.97
N LEU A 72 0.66 2.37 7.46
CA LEU A 72 0.66 1.89 6.08
C LEU A 72 0.23 0.43 6.03
N ILE A 73 -0.88 0.14 5.36
CA ILE A 73 -1.28 -1.23 5.06
C ILE A 73 -0.69 -1.63 3.71
N PHE A 74 0.24 -2.60 3.73
CA PHE A 74 0.84 -3.18 2.54
C PHE A 74 0.04 -4.40 2.07
N VAL A 75 -0.49 -4.33 0.84
CA VAL A 75 -1.24 -5.40 0.19
C VAL A 75 -0.36 -6.02 -0.90
N HIS A 76 0.13 -7.24 -0.66
CA HIS A 76 1.06 -7.91 -1.59
C HIS A 76 0.35 -8.39 -2.87
N GLY A 77 1.13 -8.76 -3.88
CA GLY A 77 0.65 -9.32 -5.14
C GLY A 77 0.42 -10.84 -5.13
N TYR A 78 0.16 -11.40 -6.30
CA TYR A 78 0.06 -12.85 -6.52
C TYR A 78 1.38 -13.60 -6.26
N ASN A 79 1.28 -14.89 -5.92
CA ASN A 79 2.37 -15.84 -5.72
C ASN A 79 3.35 -15.45 -4.60
N ASN A 80 2.80 -15.13 -3.42
CA ASN A 80 3.59 -14.87 -2.22
C ASN A 80 3.22 -15.88 -1.12
N ASP A 81 4.20 -16.71 -0.76
CA ASP A 81 4.15 -17.52 0.45
C ASP A 81 4.35 -16.64 1.71
N ILE A 82 4.03 -17.21 2.87
CA ILE A 82 4.10 -16.54 4.17
C ILE A 82 5.50 -15.96 4.47
N PRO A 83 6.61 -16.72 4.32
CA PRO A 83 7.95 -16.17 4.52
C PRO A 83 8.28 -15.00 3.58
N THR A 84 7.83 -15.04 2.32
CA THR A 84 8.04 -13.95 1.37
C THR A 84 7.26 -12.70 1.78
N VAL A 85 6.01 -12.84 2.26
CA VAL A 85 5.24 -11.71 2.80
C VAL A 85 6.00 -11.05 3.96
N LEU A 86 6.49 -11.86 4.91
CA LEU A 86 7.23 -11.37 6.08
C LEU A 86 8.55 -10.67 5.67
N LYS A 87 9.29 -11.26 4.72
CA LYS A 87 10.52 -10.65 4.17
C LYS A 87 10.24 -9.30 3.50
N ARG A 88 9.16 -9.21 2.70
CA ARG A 88 8.75 -7.97 2.01
C ARG A 88 8.42 -6.85 3.00
N ILE A 89 7.62 -7.14 4.03
CA ILE A 89 7.19 -6.09 4.96
C ILE A 89 8.34 -5.59 5.82
N ARG A 90 9.26 -6.48 6.22
CA ARG A 90 10.46 -6.11 6.98
C ARG A 90 11.43 -5.29 6.15
N GLN A 91 11.65 -5.68 4.89
CA GLN A 91 12.48 -4.92 3.96
C GLN A 91 11.88 -3.53 3.72
N LEU A 92 10.58 -3.45 3.42
CA LEU A 92 9.88 -2.18 3.26
C LEU A 92 9.98 -1.31 4.51
N ARG A 93 9.77 -1.88 5.71
CA ARG A 93 9.90 -1.14 6.98
C ARG A 93 11.31 -0.60 7.16
N ALA A 94 12.34 -1.41 6.93
CA ALA A 94 13.73 -0.97 7.03
C ALA A 94 14.05 0.17 6.04
N ASP A 95 13.56 0.06 4.81
CA ASP A 95 13.77 1.06 3.77
C ASP A 95 13.08 2.39 4.11
N MET A 96 11.79 2.34 4.45
CA MET A 96 11.02 3.52 4.85
C MET A 96 11.63 4.21 6.07
N ARG A 97 12.00 3.43 7.10
CA ARG A 97 12.60 3.96 8.34
C ARG A 97 13.89 4.69 8.09
N ALA A 98 14.81 4.09 7.35
CA ALA A 98 16.07 4.77 7.10
C ALA A 98 15.94 5.93 6.09
N GLU A 99 14.83 6.07 5.36
CA GLU A 99 14.52 7.27 4.56
C GLU A 99 13.71 8.31 5.36
N GLY A 100 13.63 8.16 6.69
CA GLY A 100 13.04 9.14 7.60
C GLY A 100 11.52 9.08 7.70
N TRP A 101 10.87 8.02 7.19
CA TRP A 101 9.44 7.82 7.43
C TRP A 101 9.22 7.14 8.77
N HIS A 102 8.39 7.76 9.60
CA HIS A 102 7.92 7.17 10.85
C HIS A 102 6.47 6.72 10.71
N GLY A 103 6.12 5.66 11.44
CA GLY A 103 4.81 5.01 11.36
C GLY A 103 4.91 3.49 11.38
N GLU A 104 3.74 2.85 11.41
CA GLU A 104 3.63 1.41 11.46
C GLU A 104 3.24 0.81 10.11
N ILE A 105 3.85 -0.33 9.79
CA ILE A 105 3.56 -1.08 8.55
C ILE A 105 2.89 -2.40 8.91
N VAL A 106 1.66 -2.55 8.43
CA VAL A 106 0.81 -3.74 8.58
C VAL A 106 0.72 -4.46 7.24
N ALA A 107 0.91 -5.78 7.22
CA ALA A 107 0.64 -6.58 6.03
C ALA A 107 -0.85 -6.96 5.95
N PHE A 108 -1.45 -6.87 4.77
CA PHE A 108 -2.68 -7.59 4.45
C PHE A 108 -2.30 -8.83 3.65
N ASP A 109 -2.37 -9.99 4.31
CA ASP A 109 -2.01 -11.29 3.73
C ASP A 109 -3.26 -11.99 3.20
N TRP A 110 -3.42 -12.00 1.88
CA TRP A 110 -4.50 -12.68 1.19
C TRP A 110 -4.00 -14.00 0.58
N PRO A 111 -4.86 -15.02 0.40
CA PRO A 111 -4.46 -16.34 -0.07
C PRO A 111 -3.98 -16.30 -1.54
N SER A 112 -2.73 -15.92 -1.74
CA SER A 112 -2.15 -15.66 -3.07
C SER A 112 -1.14 -16.72 -3.53
N ASP A 113 -0.97 -17.80 -2.77
CA ASP A 113 0.05 -18.84 -2.97
C ASP A 113 -0.52 -20.11 -3.63
N ASN A 114 -1.65 -20.00 -4.33
CA ASN A 114 -2.18 -21.09 -5.13
C ASN A 114 -1.36 -21.21 -6.42
N GLN A 115 -0.27 -21.98 -6.34
CA GLN A 115 0.66 -22.26 -7.44
C GLN A 115 0.04 -23.10 -8.58
N THR A 116 -1.15 -23.67 -8.36
CA THR A 116 -1.68 -24.79 -9.16
C THR A 116 -2.91 -24.49 -10.01
N LEU A 117 -3.65 -23.39 -9.80
CA LEU A 117 -4.82 -23.07 -10.63
C LEU A 117 -4.88 -21.59 -11.03
N ASN A 118 -5.09 -21.39 -12.33
CA ASN A 118 -5.38 -20.14 -13.04
C ASN A 118 -5.51 -18.87 -12.18
N TYR A 119 -4.70 -17.85 -12.49
CA TYR A 119 -4.82 -16.43 -12.07
C TYR A 119 -6.25 -15.84 -11.95
N LEU A 120 -7.25 -16.43 -12.63
CA LEU A 120 -8.67 -16.08 -12.49
C LEU A 120 -9.28 -16.50 -11.14
N GLU A 121 -8.85 -17.64 -10.59
CA GLU A 121 -9.24 -18.12 -9.26
C GLU A 121 -8.66 -17.21 -8.18
N ASP A 122 -7.39 -16.82 -8.28
CA ASP A 122 -6.80 -15.84 -7.36
C ASP A 122 -7.49 -14.47 -7.41
N ARG A 123 -8.01 -14.07 -8.57
CA ARG A 123 -8.85 -12.86 -8.65
C ARG A 123 -10.20 -13.03 -7.95
N SER A 124 -10.78 -14.23 -8.02
CA SER A 124 -12.00 -14.57 -7.28
C SER A 124 -11.75 -14.54 -5.77
N ASP A 125 -10.63 -15.09 -5.32
CA ASP A 125 -10.23 -15.10 -3.91
C ASP A 125 -9.86 -13.70 -3.41
N ALA A 126 -9.10 -12.95 -4.20
CA ALA A 126 -8.82 -11.54 -3.97
C ALA A 126 -10.13 -10.75 -3.80
N ALA A 127 -11.11 -10.95 -4.69
CA ALA A 127 -12.42 -10.33 -4.57
C ALA A 127 -13.19 -10.81 -3.33
N ALA A 128 -13.14 -12.10 -3.00
CA ALA A 128 -13.82 -12.68 -1.84
C ALA A 128 -13.35 -12.06 -0.52
N VAL A 129 -12.07 -11.70 -0.42
CA VAL A 129 -11.47 -11.10 0.80
C VAL A 129 -11.30 -9.58 0.72
N ALA A 130 -11.51 -8.96 -0.44
CA ALA A 130 -11.28 -7.54 -0.64
C ALA A 130 -12.11 -6.68 0.31
N SER A 131 -13.39 -7.00 0.52
CA SER A 131 -14.22 -6.26 1.47
C SER A 131 -13.68 -6.31 2.90
N GLU A 132 -12.97 -7.37 3.28
CA GLU A 132 -12.38 -7.52 4.61
C GLU A 132 -11.20 -6.54 4.86
N LEU A 133 -10.46 -6.16 3.80
CA LEU A 133 -9.46 -5.10 3.91
C LEU A 133 -10.09 -3.79 4.42
N VAL A 134 -11.29 -3.45 3.93
CA VAL A 134 -12.00 -2.26 4.38
C VAL A 134 -12.72 -2.50 5.70
N THR A 135 -13.48 -3.59 5.85
CA THR A 135 -14.34 -3.82 7.02
C THR A 135 -13.55 -4.16 8.29
N LYS A 136 -12.40 -4.81 8.17
CA LYS A 136 -11.57 -5.29 9.29
C LYS A 136 -10.19 -4.68 9.35
N GLY A 137 -9.62 -4.22 8.23
CA GLY A 137 -8.39 -3.42 8.25
C GLY A 137 -8.71 -1.95 8.52
N ILE A 138 -9.16 -1.26 7.49
CA ILE A 138 -9.36 0.20 7.50
C ILE A 138 -10.36 0.61 8.58
N ARG A 139 -11.52 -0.05 8.65
CA ARG A 139 -12.58 0.32 9.59
C ARG A 139 -12.18 0.06 11.03
N LEU A 140 -11.46 -1.03 11.37
CA LEU A 140 -11.07 -1.23 12.77
C LEU A 140 -10.02 -0.21 13.20
N LEU A 141 -9.03 0.07 12.34
CA LEU A 141 -8.06 1.16 12.55
C LEU A 141 -8.73 2.55 12.61
N LYS A 142 -9.93 2.72 12.06
CA LYS A 142 -10.68 3.99 12.09
C LYS A 142 -11.81 4.04 13.14
N GLN A 143 -12.38 2.93 13.57
CA GLN A 143 -13.47 2.90 14.55
C GLN A 143 -12.98 2.98 16.00
N SER A 144 -11.73 2.62 16.25
CA SER A 144 -11.04 2.94 17.51
C SER A 144 -10.77 4.45 17.68
N GLN A 145 -11.13 5.29 16.71
CA GLN A 145 -11.04 6.75 16.76
C GLN A 145 -12.15 7.43 17.59
N GLN A 146 -12.59 6.82 18.69
CA GLN A 146 -13.34 7.57 19.71
C GLN A 146 -12.38 8.42 20.54
N ALA A 147 -12.70 9.72 20.67
CA ALA A 147 -12.02 10.77 21.44
C ALA A 147 -10.49 10.63 21.55
N GLY A 148 -9.78 11.07 20.50
CA GLY A 148 -8.35 11.36 20.57
C GLY A 148 -7.43 10.45 19.73
N CYS A 149 -7.92 9.38 19.10
CA CYS A 149 -7.10 8.57 18.18
C CYS A 149 -7.23 9.09 16.75
N GLU A 150 -6.12 9.56 16.16
CA GLU A 150 -6.13 10.37 14.93
C GLU A 150 -5.19 9.80 13.84
N THR A 151 -4.77 8.56 14.02
CA THR A 151 -3.84 7.86 13.14
C THR A 151 -4.29 7.94 11.68
N ASN A 152 -3.40 8.43 10.83
CA ASN A 152 -3.59 8.48 9.40
C ASN A 152 -3.37 7.08 8.82
N VAL A 153 -4.21 6.66 7.87
CA VAL A 153 -4.13 5.32 7.29
C VAL A 153 -3.90 5.45 5.80
N HIS A 154 -2.88 4.75 5.31
CA HIS A 154 -2.47 4.70 3.92
C HIS A 154 -2.47 3.26 3.41
N LEU A 155 -2.54 3.09 2.10
CA LEU A 155 -2.46 1.79 1.45
C LEU A 155 -1.31 1.76 0.44
N LEU A 156 -0.53 0.68 0.43
CA LEU A 156 0.42 0.37 -0.64
C LEU A 156 0.02 -0.96 -1.28
N GLY A 157 -0.41 -0.94 -2.54
CA GLY A 157 -0.69 -2.13 -3.32
C GLY A 157 0.51 -2.51 -4.19
N HIS A 158 0.85 -3.79 -4.20
CA HIS A 158 1.79 -4.36 -5.16
C HIS A 158 1.05 -5.29 -6.13
N SER A 159 1.24 -5.10 -7.44
CA SER A 159 0.72 -6.02 -8.45
C SER A 159 -0.79 -6.28 -8.29
N THR A 160 -1.22 -7.54 -8.13
CA THR A 160 -2.62 -7.92 -7.86
C THR A 160 -3.16 -7.33 -6.54
N GLY A 161 -2.32 -6.92 -5.59
CA GLY A 161 -2.75 -6.19 -4.41
C GLY A 161 -3.39 -4.83 -4.73
N CYS A 162 -3.02 -4.20 -5.86
CA CYS A 162 -3.71 -3.00 -6.35
C CYS A 162 -5.15 -3.30 -6.78
N TYR A 163 -5.37 -4.48 -7.38
CA TYR A 163 -6.72 -4.97 -7.71
C TYR A 163 -7.53 -5.21 -6.43
N VAL A 164 -6.94 -5.86 -5.41
CA VAL A 164 -7.59 -6.07 -4.10
C VAL A 164 -8.03 -4.74 -3.49
N ILE A 165 -7.16 -3.72 -3.50
CA ILE A 165 -7.50 -2.38 -2.99
C ILE A 165 -8.69 -1.79 -3.75
N MET A 166 -8.62 -1.76 -5.09
CA MET A 166 -9.70 -1.23 -5.93
C MET A 166 -11.04 -1.92 -5.64
N ASP A 167 -11.02 -3.24 -5.55
CA ASP A 167 -12.21 -4.04 -5.33
C ASP A 167 -12.76 -3.87 -3.90
N ALA A 168 -11.87 -3.71 -2.92
CA ALA A 168 -12.22 -3.46 -1.53
C ALA A 168 -13.07 -2.19 -1.40
N PHE A 169 -12.64 -1.08 -2.03
CA PHE A 169 -13.41 0.15 -2.07
C PHE A 169 -14.75 -0.03 -2.79
N ALA A 170 -14.75 -0.71 -3.95
CA ALA A 170 -15.95 -0.91 -4.74
C ALA A 170 -17.03 -1.74 -4.03
N GLN A 171 -16.60 -2.76 -3.28
CA GLN A 171 -17.51 -3.55 -2.46
C GLN A 171 -17.99 -2.76 -1.23
N SER A 172 -17.12 -1.96 -0.61
CA SER A 172 -17.48 -1.17 0.58
C SER A 172 -18.60 -0.18 0.32
N ASP A 173 -18.67 0.39 -0.89
CA ASP A 173 -19.70 1.36 -1.29
C ASP A 173 -21.10 0.72 -1.39
N LYS A 174 -21.17 -0.60 -1.58
CA LYS A 174 -22.42 -1.37 -1.64
C LYS A 174 -22.90 -1.82 -0.26
N GLN A 175 -22.07 -1.69 0.78
CA GLN A 175 -22.43 -2.06 2.15
C GLN A 175 -22.96 -0.83 2.89
N GLY A 176 -24.26 -0.82 3.19
CA GLY A 176 -24.98 0.36 3.69
C GLY A 176 -24.36 1.05 4.92
N ASP A 177 -23.76 0.30 5.83
CA ASP A 177 -23.10 0.87 7.03
C ASP A 177 -21.73 1.48 6.71
N LEU A 178 -20.99 0.93 5.73
CA LEU A 178 -19.71 1.49 5.30
C LEU A 178 -19.90 2.71 4.41
N PHE A 179 -20.94 2.70 3.59
CA PHE A 179 -21.34 3.85 2.79
C PHE A 179 -21.65 5.05 3.69
N LYS A 180 -22.41 4.83 4.78
CA LYS A 180 -22.83 5.88 5.72
C LYS A 180 -21.75 6.36 6.69
N ALA A 181 -20.69 5.58 6.92
CA ALA A 181 -19.60 5.97 7.82
C ALA A 181 -18.65 6.98 7.14
N ASP A 182 -18.26 8.04 7.85
CA ASP A 182 -17.31 9.03 7.32
C ASP A 182 -15.86 8.60 7.59
N TRP A 183 -15.36 7.67 6.79
CA TRP A 183 -13.96 7.28 6.80
C TRP A 183 -13.25 7.74 5.53
N ARG A 184 -11.97 8.08 5.68
CA ARG A 184 -11.07 8.48 4.59
C ARG A 184 -9.70 7.80 4.75
N ILE A 185 -9.06 7.59 3.61
CA ILE A 185 -7.67 7.12 3.49
C ILE A 185 -6.82 8.29 3.02
N GLY A 186 -5.62 8.45 3.58
CA GLY A 186 -4.68 9.49 3.16
C GLY A 186 -4.19 9.22 1.74
N GLN A 187 -3.18 8.37 1.63
CA GLN A 187 -2.57 8.01 0.35
C GLN A 187 -2.88 6.57 -0.01
N VAL A 188 -3.14 6.35 -1.30
CA VAL A 188 -3.01 5.02 -1.92
C VAL A 188 -1.84 5.08 -2.89
N ALA A 189 -0.91 4.15 -2.75
CA ALA A 189 0.23 4.00 -3.66
C ALA A 189 0.14 2.65 -4.37
N PHE A 190 0.37 2.62 -5.68
CA PHE A 190 0.46 1.40 -6.48
C PHE A 190 1.87 1.21 -7.01
N ILE A 191 2.45 0.03 -6.80
CA ILE A 191 3.74 -0.39 -7.36
C ILE A 191 3.55 -1.64 -8.22
N GLY A 192 4.05 -1.61 -9.47
CA GLY A 192 3.87 -2.72 -10.41
C GLY A 192 2.40 -3.12 -10.60
N GLY A 193 1.47 -2.16 -10.49
CA GLY A 193 0.03 -2.42 -10.39
C GLY A 193 -0.57 -3.22 -11.55
N ASP A 194 -1.18 -4.35 -11.22
CA ASP A 194 -1.89 -5.24 -12.16
C ASP A 194 -3.37 -4.86 -12.27
N VAL A 195 -3.59 -3.60 -12.63
CA VAL A 195 -4.91 -3.00 -12.90
C VAL A 195 -4.91 -2.47 -14.33
N SER A 196 -6.02 -2.65 -15.05
CA SER A 196 -6.18 -2.10 -16.40
C SER A 196 -6.12 -0.57 -16.37
N THR A 197 -5.43 0.06 -17.32
CA THR A 197 -5.44 1.53 -17.43
C THR A 197 -6.85 2.09 -17.55
N THR A 198 -7.71 1.44 -18.35
CA THR A 198 -9.11 1.83 -18.52
C THR A 198 -9.93 1.75 -17.24
N SER A 199 -9.53 0.93 -16.26
CA SER A 199 -10.21 0.88 -14.96
C SER A 199 -9.96 2.12 -14.10
N LEU A 200 -8.92 2.90 -14.39
CA LEU A 200 -8.62 4.15 -13.70
C LEU A 200 -9.01 5.40 -14.52
N SER A 201 -9.63 5.24 -15.69
CA SER A 201 -10.23 6.35 -16.44
C SER A 201 -11.37 6.96 -15.62
N LEU A 202 -11.57 8.28 -15.71
CA LEU A 202 -12.70 8.98 -15.09
C LEU A 202 -14.06 8.37 -15.45
N ALA A 203 -14.19 7.72 -16.60
CA ALA A 203 -15.42 7.07 -17.05
C ALA A 203 -15.68 5.70 -16.40
N SER A 204 -14.73 5.14 -15.65
CA SER A 204 -14.89 3.83 -15.02
C SER A 204 -15.54 3.94 -13.64
N ASP A 205 -16.73 3.35 -13.48
CA ASP A 205 -17.43 3.26 -12.19
C ASP A 205 -16.61 2.55 -11.10
N TRP A 206 -15.66 1.70 -11.48
CA TRP A 206 -14.92 0.86 -10.53
C TRP A 206 -13.92 1.66 -9.67
N ASN A 207 -13.31 2.73 -10.20
CA ASN A 207 -12.40 3.58 -9.40
C ASN A 207 -13.13 4.63 -8.54
N GLN A 208 -14.38 4.94 -8.87
CA GLN A 208 -15.11 6.04 -8.26
C GLN A 208 -15.25 5.89 -6.72
N PRO A 209 -15.58 4.70 -6.17
CA PRO A 209 -15.59 4.46 -4.73
C PRO A 209 -14.26 4.78 -4.04
N MET A 210 -13.14 4.40 -4.67
CA MET A 210 -11.81 4.69 -4.14
C MET A 210 -11.55 6.20 -4.14
N PHE A 211 -11.76 6.89 -5.26
CA PHE A 211 -11.50 8.34 -5.35
C PHE A 211 -12.42 9.20 -4.47
N ARG A 212 -13.61 8.71 -4.09
CA ARG A 212 -14.44 9.36 -3.06
C ARG A 212 -13.83 9.29 -1.66
N ARG A 213 -13.06 8.24 -1.36
CA ARG A 213 -12.58 7.91 -0.01
C ARG A 213 -11.11 8.25 0.23
N ILE A 214 -10.30 8.42 -0.82
CA ILE A 214 -8.87 8.73 -0.71
C ILE A 214 -8.60 10.23 -0.85
N MET A 215 -7.51 10.72 -0.26
CA MET A 215 -6.99 12.06 -0.59
C MET A 215 -6.24 12.03 -1.91
N ARG A 216 -5.41 11.01 -2.14
CA ARG A 216 -4.58 10.91 -3.36
C ARG A 216 -4.23 9.47 -3.72
N LEU A 217 -4.13 9.23 -5.03
CA LEU A 217 -3.54 8.03 -5.62
C LEU A 217 -2.17 8.38 -6.21
N THR A 218 -1.14 7.59 -5.95
CA THR A 218 0.15 7.67 -6.65
C THR A 218 0.48 6.33 -7.29
N ASN A 219 0.61 6.28 -8.62
CA ASN A 219 1.02 5.08 -9.35
C ASN A 219 2.49 5.19 -9.74
N TYR A 220 3.29 4.20 -9.38
CA TYR A 220 4.68 4.07 -9.80
C TYR A 220 4.74 3.08 -10.97
N SER A 221 5.02 3.59 -12.16
CA SER A 221 5.04 2.81 -13.40
C SER A 221 6.47 2.49 -13.84
N ASN A 222 6.71 1.25 -14.30
CA ASN A 222 7.97 0.84 -14.88
C ASN A 222 7.74 0.24 -16.28
N PRO A 223 8.12 0.93 -17.38
CA PRO A 223 7.97 0.41 -18.74
C PRO A 223 8.79 -0.88 -19.00
N PHE A 224 9.74 -1.20 -18.13
CA PHE A 224 10.56 -2.40 -18.20
C PHE A 224 9.98 -3.59 -17.43
N ASP A 225 8.77 -3.49 -16.84
CA ASP A 225 8.14 -4.58 -16.08
C ASP A 225 7.76 -5.78 -16.98
N SER A 226 8.60 -6.82 -16.98
CA SER A 226 8.44 -8.01 -17.82
C SER A 226 7.25 -8.89 -17.42
N VAL A 227 6.87 -8.91 -16.14
CA VAL A 227 5.72 -9.72 -15.66
C VAL A 227 4.43 -9.17 -16.22
N LEU A 228 4.26 -7.85 -16.16
CA LEU A 228 3.09 -7.18 -16.73
C LEU A 228 3.12 -7.20 -18.26
N ALA A 229 4.29 -7.27 -18.90
CA ALA A 229 4.40 -7.47 -20.35
C ALA A 229 3.79 -8.82 -20.77
N VAL A 230 4.13 -9.89 -20.06
CA VAL A 230 3.57 -11.23 -20.30
C VAL A 230 2.06 -11.23 -20.02
N SER A 231 1.61 -10.57 -18.93
CA SER A 231 0.17 -10.46 -18.67
C SER A 231 -0.58 -9.70 -19.77
N ASN A 232 0.00 -8.65 -20.37
CA ASN A 232 -0.62 -7.93 -21.48
C ASN A 232 -0.68 -8.81 -22.74
N ALA A 233 0.40 -9.52 -23.07
CA ALA A 233 0.48 -10.38 -24.26
C ALA A 233 -0.52 -11.54 -24.20
N LYS A 234 -0.71 -12.14 -23.02
CA LYS A 234 -1.67 -13.25 -22.81
C LYS A 234 -3.14 -12.80 -22.90
N ARG A 235 -3.42 -11.50 -22.95
CA ARG A 235 -4.78 -10.93 -22.99
C ARG A 235 -4.95 -10.02 -24.20
N LEU A 236 -4.84 -10.60 -25.40
CA LEU A 236 -5.10 -9.91 -26.66
C LEU A 236 -6.44 -9.16 -26.58
N GLY A 237 -6.41 -7.85 -26.84
CA GLY A 237 -7.59 -6.97 -26.81
C GLY A 237 -7.95 -6.37 -25.45
N VAL A 238 -7.20 -6.66 -24.37
CA VAL A 238 -7.40 -6.03 -23.05
C VAL A 238 -6.45 -4.85 -22.89
N ALA A 239 -6.93 -3.77 -22.29
CA ALA A 239 -6.13 -2.59 -22.01
C ALA A 239 -4.89 -2.91 -21.14
N PRO A 240 -3.77 -2.18 -21.36
CA PRO A 240 -2.51 -2.44 -20.69
C PRO A 240 -2.58 -2.21 -19.17
N ARG A 241 -1.57 -2.68 -18.44
CA ARG A 241 -1.47 -2.51 -16.98
C ARG A 241 -0.79 -1.22 -16.55
N VAL A 242 -1.39 -0.56 -15.55
CA VAL A 242 -0.95 0.73 -15.00
C VAL A 242 0.46 0.68 -14.43
N GLY A 243 0.87 -0.46 -13.86
CA GLY A 243 2.22 -0.66 -13.36
C GLY A 243 3.29 -0.68 -14.45
N ARG A 244 2.91 -0.92 -15.71
CA ARG A 244 3.83 -0.93 -16.86
C ARG A 244 3.76 0.35 -17.67
N VAL A 245 2.56 0.82 -17.98
CA VAL A 245 2.38 1.91 -18.96
C VAL A 245 1.97 3.25 -18.33
N GLY A 246 1.71 3.28 -17.02
CA GLY A 246 1.21 4.46 -16.31
C GLY A 246 -0.31 4.60 -16.32
N LEU A 247 -0.79 5.66 -15.69
CA LEU A 247 -2.22 6.04 -15.63
C LEU A 247 -2.76 6.51 -16.99
N PRO A 248 -4.08 6.41 -17.23
CA PRO A 248 -4.69 6.98 -18.43
C PRO A 248 -4.70 8.52 -18.37
N ALA A 249 -4.78 9.17 -19.53
CA ALA A 249 -4.75 10.64 -19.63
C ALA A 249 -5.96 11.32 -18.96
N ASP A 250 -7.11 10.63 -18.95
CA ASP A 250 -8.35 11.08 -18.33
C ASP A 250 -8.52 10.53 -16.91
N VAL A 251 -7.43 10.33 -16.16
CA VAL A 251 -7.50 9.89 -14.76
C VAL A 251 -8.03 11.01 -13.84
N ASN A 252 -8.57 10.62 -12.68
CA ASN A 252 -9.01 11.57 -11.65
C ASN A 252 -7.87 12.52 -11.22
N ALA A 253 -8.17 13.80 -11.01
CA ALA A 253 -7.19 14.83 -10.63
C ALA A 253 -6.48 14.59 -9.28
N LYS A 254 -7.01 13.70 -8.44
CA LYS A 254 -6.35 13.22 -7.22
C LYS A 254 -5.20 12.24 -7.51
N ALA A 255 -5.00 11.81 -8.74
CA ALA A 255 -3.97 10.85 -9.11
C ALA A 255 -2.68 11.53 -9.58
N ALA A 256 -1.54 10.89 -9.29
CA ALA A 256 -0.24 11.21 -9.85
C ALA A 256 0.39 9.93 -10.44
N ASP A 257 0.97 10.02 -11.64
CA ASP A 257 1.75 8.94 -12.24
C ASP A 257 3.23 9.29 -12.16
N VAL A 258 4.02 8.44 -11.50
CA VAL A 258 5.46 8.57 -11.38
C VAL A 258 6.11 7.50 -12.26
N ASN A 259 6.65 7.94 -13.39
CA ASN A 259 7.41 7.08 -14.29
C ASN A 259 8.78 6.79 -13.71
N CYS A 260 9.04 5.53 -13.42
CA CYS A 260 10.28 5.08 -12.80
C CYS A 260 11.28 4.51 -13.81
N GLY A 261 10.96 4.48 -15.11
CA GLY A 261 11.74 3.76 -16.12
C GLY A 261 13.18 4.26 -16.26
N GLU A 262 13.37 5.58 -16.34
CA GLU A 262 14.70 6.17 -16.46
C GLU A 262 15.59 5.78 -15.28
N TYR A 263 15.14 6.04 -14.04
CA TYR A 263 15.86 5.64 -12.84
C TYR A 263 16.08 4.12 -12.76
N PHE A 264 15.03 3.32 -12.98
CA PHE A 264 15.11 1.86 -12.94
C PHE A 264 16.20 1.31 -13.87
N SER A 265 16.35 1.88 -15.07
CA SER A 265 17.36 1.42 -16.03
C SER A 265 18.81 1.60 -15.55
N THR A 266 19.03 2.44 -14.54
CA THR A 266 20.34 2.67 -13.91
C THR A 266 20.62 1.75 -12.71
N VAL A 267 19.60 1.06 -12.20
CA VAL A 267 19.73 0.26 -10.98
C VAL A 267 20.35 -1.11 -11.29
N ASN A 268 21.47 -1.41 -10.65
CA ASN A 268 22.08 -2.74 -10.71
C ASN A 268 21.25 -3.75 -9.89
N PRO A 269 20.67 -4.81 -10.51
CA PRO A 269 19.89 -5.80 -9.77
C PRO A 269 20.68 -6.50 -8.66
N ALA A 270 21.99 -6.68 -8.84
CA ALA A 270 22.85 -7.34 -7.87
C ALA A 270 23.10 -6.51 -6.60
N SER A 271 22.81 -5.20 -6.62
CA SER A 271 22.92 -4.34 -5.43
C SER A 271 21.63 -4.28 -4.61
N GLN A 272 20.58 -4.98 -5.04
CA GLN A 272 19.26 -4.92 -4.40
C GLN A 272 18.87 -6.28 -3.79
N PRO A 273 18.02 -6.28 -2.74
CA PRO A 273 17.43 -7.50 -2.20
C PRO A 273 16.70 -8.30 -3.28
N GLN A 274 17.00 -9.61 -3.35
CA GLN A 274 16.31 -10.52 -4.25
C GLN A 274 14.98 -10.96 -3.61
N ILE A 275 13.90 -10.23 -3.93
CA ILE A 275 12.55 -10.47 -3.42
C ILE A 275 11.55 -10.41 -4.59
N GLY A 276 11.08 -11.57 -5.05
CA GLY A 276 10.22 -11.68 -6.22
C GLY A 276 10.94 -11.42 -7.55
N SER A 277 10.17 -11.24 -8.63
CA SER A 277 10.73 -10.91 -9.95
C SER A 277 11.29 -9.49 -9.97
N TRP A 278 12.56 -9.34 -10.37
CA TRP A 278 13.31 -8.08 -10.36
C TRP A 278 12.51 -6.91 -10.98
N THR A 279 12.16 -7.01 -12.26
CA THR A 279 11.51 -5.89 -12.99
C THR A 279 10.13 -5.51 -12.43
N HIS A 280 9.52 -6.40 -11.64
CA HIS A 280 8.16 -6.28 -11.11
C HIS A 280 8.12 -5.93 -9.61
N SER A 281 9.20 -6.22 -8.86
CA SER A 281 9.26 -6.07 -7.40
C SER A 281 10.39 -5.15 -6.92
N TRP A 282 11.19 -4.55 -7.83
CA TRP A 282 12.37 -3.72 -7.51
C TRP A 282 12.15 -2.61 -6.48
N HIS A 283 10.91 -2.11 -6.35
CA HIS A 283 10.55 -1.08 -5.38
C HIS A 283 10.89 -1.50 -3.93
N ILE A 284 10.68 -2.76 -3.56
CA ILE A 284 10.98 -3.28 -2.23
C ILE A 284 12.47 -3.59 -2.16
N GLY A 285 13.19 -2.91 -1.28
CA GLY A 285 14.65 -2.92 -1.26
C GLY A 285 15.30 -1.68 -1.88
N ASN A 286 14.53 -0.79 -2.51
CA ASN A 286 15.07 0.40 -3.17
C ASN A 286 14.87 1.67 -2.36
N ARG A 287 16.00 2.27 -1.96
CA ARG A 287 16.08 3.45 -1.11
C ARG A 287 15.54 4.74 -1.74
N VAL A 288 15.71 4.92 -3.05
CA VAL A 288 15.17 6.10 -3.75
C VAL A 288 13.65 6.02 -3.85
N PHE A 289 13.11 4.84 -4.18
CA PHE A 289 11.67 4.62 -4.13
C PHE A 289 11.12 4.83 -2.72
N ALA A 290 11.77 4.27 -1.69
CA ALA A 290 11.32 4.43 -0.31
C ALA A 290 11.31 5.90 0.14
N ARG A 291 12.28 6.71 -0.30
CA ARG A 291 12.32 8.15 -0.04
C ARG A 291 11.17 8.90 -0.70
N ASP A 292 10.86 8.57 -1.95
CA ASP A 292 9.73 9.17 -2.67
C ASP A 292 8.39 8.78 -2.04
N LEU A 293 8.24 7.49 -1.69
CA LEU A 293 7.06 6.99 -1.00
C LEU A 293 6.90 7.65 0.37
N ALA A 294 7.96 7.80 1.16
CA ALA A 294 7.95 8.48 2.45
C ALA A 294 7.37 9.90 2.34
N MET A 295 7.94 10.73 1.45
CA MET A 295 7.45 12.09 1.21
C MET A 295 6.02 12.12 0.64
N THR A 296 5.63 11.09 -0.13
CA THR A 296 4.25 10.93 -0.61
C THR A 296 3.27 10.69 0.53
N LEU A 297 3.60 9.79 1.45
CA LEU A 297 2.78 9.43 2.61
C LEU A 297 2.65 10.61 3.58
N GLU A 298 3.77 11.30 3.83
CA GLU A 298 3.86 12.50 4.66
C GLU A 298 2.95 13.64 4.18
N GLY A 299 2.79 13.81 2.87
CA GLY A 299 1.89 14.81 2.29
C GLY A 299 2.32 16.27 2.48
N ALA A 300 3.46 16.53 3.15
CA ALA A 300 4.02 17.87 3.38
C ALA A 300 4.38 18.62 2.09
N ILE A 301 4.79 17.87 1.06
CA ILE A 301 5.17 18.40 -0.24
C ILE A 301 4.08 18.01 -1.24
N ASP A 302 3.62 18.97 -2.05
CA ASP A 302 2.66 18.65 -3.09
C ASP A 302 3.27 17.65 -4.10
N ARG A 303 2.42 16.79 -4.66
CA ARG A 303 2.80 15.63 -5.48
C ARG A 303 3.71 15.95 -6.68
N HIS A 304 3.67 17.17 -7.20
CA HIS A 304 4.51 17.62 -8.33
C HIS A 304 5.83 18.25 -7.87
N ALA A 305 5.97 18.59 -6.60
CA ALA A 305 7.13 19.28 -6.03
C ALA A 305 8.04 18.36 -5.20
N ILE A 306 7.72 17.07 -5.08
CA ILE A 306 8.55 16.10 -4.35
C ILE A 306 9.92 16.01 -5.05
N PRO A 307 11.06 16.27 -4.36
CA PRO A 307 12.37 16.42 -5.00
C PRO A 307 12.86 15.20 -5.78
N THR A 308 12.45 13.99 -5.39
CA THR A 308 12.72 12.74 -6.09
C THR A 308 11.92 12.61 -7.39
N ARG A 309 11.16 13.63 -7.79
CA ARG A 309 10.41 13.69 -9.04
C ARG A 309 10.87 14.90 -9.86
N ARG A 310 11.09 14.68 -11.15
CA ARG A 310 11.31 15.74 -12.14
C ARG A 310 10.12 15.75 -13.07
N GLU A 311 9.52 16.90 -13.29
CA GLU A 311 8.49 17.04 -14.32
C GLU A 311 9.15 17.31 -15.68
N GLU A 312 8.85 16.46 -16.67
CA GLU A 312 9.34 16.60 -18.03
C GLU A 312 8.26 16.13 -19.01
N GLY A 313 7.87 16.99 -19.97
CA GLY A 313 6.84 16.68 -20.96
C GLY A 313 5.50 16.28 -20.34
N GLY A 314 5.12 16.86 -19.20
CA GLY A 314 3.88 16.56 -18.47
C GLY A 314 3.89 15.21 -17.73
N LYS A 315 5.06 14.59 -17.56
CA LYS A 315 5.24 13.34 -16.79
C LYS A 315 6.11 13.61 -15.58
N LEU A 316 5.79 12.98 -14.45
CA LEU A 316 6.70 12.93 -13.30
C LEU A 316 7.65 11.76 -13.50
N ILE A 317 8.95 12.03 -13.48
CA ILE A 317 10.01 11.05 -13.66
C ILE A 317 10.74 10.89 -12.32
N LEU A 318 10.86 9.66 -11.83
CA LEU A 318 11.62 9.37 -10.60
C LEU A 318 13.11 9.64 -10.83
N GLN A 319 13.76 10.27 -9.85
CA GLN A 319 15.19 10.56 -9.82
C GLN A 319 15.74 10.44 -8.39
N ASP A 320 17.03 10.12 -8.26
CA ASP A 320 17.69 10.12 -6.95
C ASP A 320 18.06 11.55 -6.54
N ARG A 321 17.25 12.12 -5.64
CA ARG A 321 17.49 13.41 -5.01
C ARG A 321 17.23 13.30 -3.50
N PRO A 322 17.99 14.01 -2.67
CA PRO A 322 17.74 14.02 -1.23
C PRO A 322 16.45 14.77 -0.89
N ARG A 323 15.99 14.59 0.35
CA ARG A 323 14.98 15.48 0.96
C ARG A 323 15.46 16.94 0.96
N PRO A 324 14.55 17.93 1.00
CA PRO A 324 14.92 19.34 1.15
C PRO A 324 15.76 19.54 2.43
N ALA A 325 16.88 20.28 2.30
CA ALA A 325 17.87 20.42 3.38
C ALA A 325 17.32 21.03 4.69
N PHE A 326 16.21 21.77 4.60
CA PHE A 326 15.60 22.46 5.73
C PHE A 326 14.15 22.01 5.98
N GLN A 327 13.75 20.82 5.50
CA GLN A 327 12.38 20.33 5.64
C GLN A 327 11.94 20.27 7.12
N ASP A 328 12.84 19.84 8.01
CA ASP A 328 12.54 19.72 9.45
C ASP A 328 12.24 21.08 10.12
N ALA A 329 12.63 22.20 9.49
CA ALA A 329 12.35 23.56 9.97
C ALA A 329 11.02 24.14 9.46
N TRP A 330 10.26 23.40 8.66
CA TRP A 330 8.99 23.88 8.07
C TRP A 330 7.80 23.80 9.03
N ASN A 331 7.97 23.25 10.24
CA ASN A 331 6.91 23.12 11.25
C ASN A 331 5.64 22.41 10.77
N VAL A 332 5.77 21.51 9.78
CA VAL A 332 4.64 20.79 9.14
C VAL A 332 3.68 20.20 10.16
N LYS A 333 4.23 19.49 11.16
CA LYS A 333 3.43 18.84 12.19
C LYS A 333 2.65 19.83 13.06
N ALA A 334 3.31 20.91 13.49
CA ALA A 334 2.69 21.94 14.32
C ALA A 334 1.56 22.63 13.56
N ASP A 335 1.79 22.98 12.29
CA ASP A 335 0.77 23.57 11.42
C ASP A 335 -0.44 22.64 11.23
N ALA A 336 -0.21 21.33 11.08
CA ALA A 336 -1.28 20.34 10.95
C ALA A 336 -2.12 20.22 12.23
N GLN A 337 -1.48 20.25 13.40
CA GLN A 337 -2.15 20.21 14.70
C GLN A 337 -2.94 21.50 14.97
N ASP A 338 -2.38 22.66 14.64
CA ASP A 338 -3.03 23.98 14.79
C ASP A 338 -4.24 24.15 13.87
N ALA A 339 -4.13 23.72 12.61
CA ALA A 339 -5.24 23.80 11.66
C ALA A 339 -6.45 22.99 12.15
N ARG A 340 -6.21 21.85 12.81
CA ARG A 340 -7.25 21.01 13.39
C ARG A 340 -7.94 21.67 14.59
N ALA A 341 -7.19 22.34 15.47
CA ALA A 341 -7.77 22.99 16.65
C ALA A 341 -8.78 24.12 16.30
N ARG A 342 -8.81 24.56 15.03
CA ARG A 342 -9.68 25.62 14.51
C ARG A 342 -10.96 25.11 13.81
N ILE A 343 -11.12 23.79 13.64
CA ILE A 343 -12.26 23.14 12.98
C ILE A 343 -13.11 22.44 14.04
#